data_AF-A0A1Q5RBU1-F1
#
_entry.id   AF-A0A1Q5RBU1-F1
#
_cell.length_a   1.000
_cell.length_b   1.000
_cell.length_c   1.000
_cell.angle_alpha   90.00
_cell.angle_beta   90.00
_cell.angle_gamma   90.00
#
_symmetry.space_group_name_H-M   'P 1'
#
loop_
_entity.id
_entity.type
_entity.pdbx_description
1 polymer ?
#
loop_
_entity_poly.entity_id
_entity_poly.type
_entity_poly.pdbx_seq_one_letter_code
_entity_poly.pdbx_strand_id
1 'polypeptide(L)'
;QQVSIELDDAHEAAFTAHGHRPAALIPWRNYSAIGGSEIEAMRERLLTAGDDTQVVEKEYKSARKRYRAAVQAGREWDKRAGLEAPAQRADDARNEFATSQKALKASSPATLEEALSLLDVIREEVEESGNIEAWGVSALAKANGFLQAELTAGLNPPNSYEHSQIQCQQTHEREGFARAFCSLESDVCDLTRMARLAQLQVHEAIGELKYEDGTCVEAPDTESTELATFAVALLTEKVRELEREWYRLFNGAVAEGRNTN
;
A
#
# COMPACT_ATOMS: atom_id res chain seq x y z
N GLN A 1 -7.52 -4.22 -11.88
CA GLN A 1 -8.83 -4.18 -11.20
C GLN A 1 -10.00 -4.67 -12.07
N GLN A 2 -10.12 -4.27 -13.34
CA GLN A 2 -11.24 -4.63 -14.23
C GLN A 2 -11.62 -6.13 -14.27
N VAL A 3 -10.64 -7.03 -14.38
CA VAL A 3 -10.89 -8.49 -14.42
C VAL A 3 -11.51 -9.03 -13.13
N SER A 4 -11.22 -8.41 -11.97
CA SER A 4 -11.81 -8.81 -10.70
C SER A 4 -13.29 -8.41 -10.63
N ILE A 5 -13.60 -7.17 -11.05
CA ILE A 5 -14.98 -6.66 -11.07
C ILE A 5 -15.86 -7.53 -12.00
N GLU A 6 -15.36 -7.85 -13.20
CA GLU A 6 -16.08 -8.73 -14.13
C GLU A 6 -16.36 -10.12 -13.55
N LEU A 7 -15.43 -10.66 -12.77
CA LEU A 7 -15.61 -11.97 -12.14
C LEU A 7 -16.60 -11.89 -10.97
N ASP A 8 -16.57 -10.80 -10.20
CA ASP A 8 -17.50 -10.59 -9.08
C ASP A 8 -18.94 -10.41 -9.57
N ASP A 9 -19.15 -9.63 -10.64
CA ASP A 9 -20.45 -9.50 -11.30
C ASP A 9 -20.95 -10.86 -11.85
N ALA A 10 -20.05 -11.66 -12.41
CA ALA A 10 -20.38 -12.98 -12.93
C ALA A 10 -20.75 -13.97 -11.80
N HIS A 11 -20.07 -13.89 -10.65
CA HIS A 11 -20.44 -14.66 -9.47
C HIS A 11 -21.82 -14.28 -8.94
N GLU A 12 -22.12 -12.98 -8.86
CA GLU A 12 -23.44 -12.48 -8.41
C GLU A 12 -24.56 -12.93 -9.36
N ALA A 13 -24.33 -12.84 -10.67
CA ALA A 13 -25.29 -13.34 -11.66
C ALA A 13 -25.54 -14.85 -11.54
N ALA A 14 -24.49 -15.64 -11.27
CA ALA A 14 -24.58 -17.08 -11.10
C ALA A 14 -25.19 -17.51 -9.75
N PHE A 15 -25.23 -16.62 -8.75
CA PHE A 15 -25.69 -16.92 -7.40
C PHE A 15 -27.10 -17.51 -7.37
N THR A 16 -28.03 -16.92 -8.11
CA THR A 16 -29.44 -17.34 -8.12
C THR A 16 -29.61 -18.78 -8.62
N ALA A 17 -28.78 -19.21 -9.59
CA ALA A 17 -28.90 -20.54 -10.21
C ALA A 17 -28.03 -21.61 -9.54
N HIS A 18 -26.87 -21.23 -9.00
CA HIS A 18 -25.86 -22.17 -8.51
C HIS A 18 -25.55 -22.05 -7.01
N GLY A 19 -26.18 -21.10 -6.31
CA GLY A 19 -25.91 -20.77 -4.92
C GLY A 19 -24.54 -20.10 -4.73
N HIS A 20 -24.11 -19.96 -3.48
CA HIS A 20 -22.79 -19.38 -3.19
C HIS A 20 -21.65 -20.27 -3.68
N ARG A 21 -20.64 -19.63 -4.29
CA ARG A 21 -19.36 -20.26 -4.55
C ARG A 21 -18.67 -20.61 -3.23
N PRO A 22 -18.21 -21.86 -3.02
CA PRO A 22 -17.44 -22.22 -1.84
C PRO A 22 -16.17 -21.35 -1.74
N ALA A 23 -16.00 -20.68 -0.59
CA ALA A 23 -14.78 -19.96 -0.30
C ALA A 23 -13.61 -20.94 -0.11
N ALA A 24 -12.43 -20.59 -0.61
CA ALA A 24 -11.20 -21.35 -0.38
C ALA A 24 -10.60 -21.06 1.01
N LEU A 25 -11.44 -21.12 2.05
CA LEU A 25 -11.07 -20.83 3.44
C LEU A 25 -11.45 -22.02 4.31
N ILE A 26 -10.62 -22.31 5.31
CA ILE A 26 -10.88 -23.40 6.26
C ILE A 26 -10.72 -22.93 7.70
N PRO A 27 -11.33 -23.61 8.69
CA PRO A 27 -11.01 -23.36 10.09
C PRO A 27 -9.71 -24.08 10.50
N TRP A 28 -8.87 -23.43 11.28
CA TRP A 28 -7.73 -24.06 11.94
C TRP A 28 -7.37 -23.37 13.25
N ARG A 29 -7.50 -24.12 14.36
CA ARG A 29 -7.34 -23.62 15.73
C ARG A 29 -8.29 -22.44 16.01
N ASN A 30 -7.73 -21.28 16.36
CA ASN A 30 -8.45 -20.06 16.68
C ASN A 30 -8.87 -19.25 15.43
N TYR A 31 -8.45 -19.67 14.23
CA TYR A 31 -8.93 -19.08 12.99
C TYR A 31 -10.21 -19.75 12.54
N SER A 32 -11.29 -18.98 12.44
CA SER A 32 -12.57 -19.40 11.86
C SER A 32 -12.47 -19.57 10.33
N ALA A 33 -11.61 -18.78 9.68
CA ALA A 33 -11.35 -18.83 8.25
C ALA A 33 -9.87 -18.47 7.97
N ILE A 34 -9.12 -19.41 7.38
CA ILE A 34 -7.72 -19.25 6.99
C ILE A 34 -7.50 -19.69 5.55
N GLY A 35 -6.79 -18.87 4.78
CA GLY A 35 -6.40 -19.11 3.39
C GLY A 35 -5.03 -19.77 3.22
N GLY A 36 -4.61 -19.95 1.96
CA GLY A 36 -3.42 -20.74 1.63
C GLY A 36 -2.10 -20.19 2.16
N SER A 37 -1.88 -18.87 2.05
CA SER A 37 -0.69 -18.19 2.56
C SER A 37 -0.69 -18.10 4.08
N GLU A 38 -1.86 -17.87 4.67
CA GLU A 38 -2.02 -17.77 6.12
C GLU A 38 -1.78 -19.12 6.82
N ILE A 39 -2.08 -20.25 6.18
CA ILE A 39 -1.73 -21.59 6.70
C ILE A 39 -0.21 -21.73 6.90
N GLU A 40 0.61 -21.23 5.98
CA GLU A 40 2.08 -21.28 6.13
C GLU A 40 2.54 -20.36 7.26
N ALA A 41 2.04 -19.12 7.28
CA ALA A 41 2.38 -18.16 8.33
C ALA A 41 1.96 -18.64 9.73
N MET A 42 0.79 -19.29 9.84
CA MET A 42 0.32 -19.88 11.10
C MET A 42 1.23 -21.02 11.55
N ARG A 43 1.65 -21.92 10.64
CA ARG A 43 2.63 -22.96 10.96
C ARG A 43 3.91 -22.36 11.55
N GLU A 44 4.47 -21.34 10.90
CA GLU A 44 5.69 -20.67 11.35
C GLU A 44 5.51 -20.02 12.73
N ARG A 45 4.37 -19.36 12.97
CA ARG A 45 4.05 -18.77 14.27
C ARG A 45 3.98 -19.81 15.38
N LEU A 46 3.31 -20.93 15.15
CA LEU A 46 3.19 -22.00 16.15
C LEU A 46 4.56 -22.60 16.51
N LEU A 47 5.39 -22.87 15.51
CA LEU A 47 6.76 -23.35 15.75
C LEU A 47 7.61 -22.33 16.50
N THR A 48 7.48 -21.04 16.18
CA THR A 48 8.18 -19.96 16.87
C THR A 48 7.71 -19.79 18.32
N ALA A 49 6.43 -20.03 18.59
CA ALA A 49 5.85 -20.01 19.92
C ALA A 49 6.29 -21.20 20.80
N GLY A 50 7.03 -22.17 20.23
CA GLY A 50 7.53 -23.33 20.95
C GLY A 50 6.55 -24.49 21.02
N ASP A 51 5.51 -24.51 20.18
CA ASP A 51 4.60 -25.66 20.10
C ASP A 51 5.32 -26.93 19.63
N ASP A 52 4.79 -28.10 20.03
CA ASP A 52 5.35 -29.38 19.64
C ASP A 52 5.37 -29.53 18.10
N THR A 53 6.58 -29.73 17.56
CA THR A 53 6.82 -29.76 16.13
C THR A 53 6.04 -30.89 15.44
N GLN A 54 5.93 -32.07 16.04
CA GLN A 54 5.25 -33.20 15.41
C GLN A 54 3.74 -32.95 15.32
N VAL A 55 3.16 -32.36 16.37
CA VAL A 55 1.75 -31.94 16.41
C VAL A 55 1.50 -30.87 15.35
N VAL A 56 2.29 -29.80 15.31
CA VAL A 56 2.13 -28.70 14.33
C VAL A 56 2.22 -29.22 12.90
N GLU A 57 3.19 -30.08 12.59
CA GLU A 57 3.34 -30.66 11.24
C GLU A 57 2.15 -31.52 10.82
N LYS A 58 1.60 -32.32 11.75
CA LYS A 58 0.42 -33.14 11.49
C LYS A 58 -0.81 -32.28 11.22
N GLU A 59 -1.01 -31.26 12.03
CA GLU A 59 -2.10 -30.30 11.85
C GLU A 59 -1.97 -29.53 10.54
N TYR A 60 -0.78 -29.02 10.22
CA TYR A 60 -0.48 -28.32 8.98
C TYR A 60 -0.83 -29.17 7.76
N LYS A 61 -0.40 -30.44 7.71
CA LYS A 61 -0.75 -31.36 6.61
C LYS A 61 -2.26 -31.56 6.48
N SER A 62 -2.96 -31.68 7.61
CA SER A 62 -4.42 -31.79 7.64
C SER A 62 -5.11 -30.51 7.13
N ALA A 63 -4.63 -29.33 7.56
CA ALA A 63 -5.10 -28.03 7.09
C ALA A 63 -4.88 -27.88 5.58
N ARG A 64 -3.67 -28.17 5.07
CA ARG A 64 -3.37 -28.14 3.63
C ARG A 64 -4.26 -29.07 2.82
N LYS A 65 -4.57 -30.27 3.33
CA LYS A 65 -5.50 -31.20 2.68
C LYS A 65 -6.91 -30.60 2.57
N ARG A 66 -7.45 -30.04 3.66
CA ARG A 66 -8.76 -29.40 3.67
C ARG A 66 -8.82 -28.17 2.76
N TYR A 67 -7.76 -27.35 2.77
CA TYR A 67 -7.64 -26.19 1.90
C TYR A 67 -7.66 -26.59 0.41
N ARG A 68 -6.89 -27.62 0.03
CA ARG A 68 -6.92 -28.14 -1.36
C ARG A 68 -8.31 -28.63 -1.77
N ALA A 69 -9.03 -29.29 -0.86
CA ALA A 69 -10.39 -29.72 -1.12
C ALA A 69 -11.34 -28.52 -1.30
N ALA A 70 -11.21 -27.45 -0.51
CA ALA A 70 -12.00 -26.23 -0.66
C ALA A 70 -11.71 -25.52 -2.00
N VAL A 71 -10.43 -25.41 -2.39
CA VAL A 71 -10.03 -24.87 -3.71
C VAL A 71 -10.65 -25.69 -4.85
N GLN A 72 -10.59 -27.02 -4.74
CA GLN A 72 -11.16 -27.91 -5.76
C GLN A 72 -12.69 -27.76 -5.84
N ALA A 73 -13.38 -27.65 -4.70
CA ALA A 73 -14.82 -27.40 -4.67
C ALA A 73 -15.19 -26.05 -5.32
N GLY A 74 -14.37 -25.01 -5.13
CA GLY A 74 -14.51 -23.73 -5.82
C GLY A 74 -14.40 -23.88 -7.34
N ARG A 75 -13.38 -24.59 -7.84
CA ARG A 75 -13.19 -24.85 -9.27
C ARG A 75 -14.32 -25.66 -9.88
N GLU A 76 -14.82 -26.67 -9.17
CA GLU A 76 -15.98 -27.45 -9.62
C GLU A 76 -17.25 -26.63 -9.64
N TRP A 77 -17.41 -25.68 -8.71
CA TRP A 77 -18.48 -24.71 -8.76
C TRP A 77 -18.34 -23.79 -9.98
N ASP A 78 -17.14 -23.24 -10.23
CA ASP A 78 -16.88 -22.37 -11.39
C ASP A 78 -17.20 -23.08 -12.71
N LYS A 79 -16.80 -24.34 -12.83
CA LYS A 79 -17.13 -25.17 -13.99
C LYS A 79 -18.63 -25.37 -14.17
N ARG A 80 -19.37 -25.65 -13.09
CA ARG A 80 -20.83 -25.84 -13.14
C ARG A 80 -21.57 -24.55 -13.47
N ALA A 81 -21.04 -23.40 -13.03
CA ALA A 81 -21.58 -22.07 -13.30
C ALA A 81 -21.16 -21.50 -14.66
N GLY A 82 -20.27 -22.17 -15.40
CA GLY A 82 -19.73 -21.67 -16.67
C GLY A 82 -18.71 -20.53 -16.51
N LEU A 83 -18.13 -20.37 -15.32
CA LEU A 83 -17.21 -19.30 -14.94
C LEU A 83 -15.74 -19.73 -14.91
N GLU A 84 -15.42 -20.93 -15.40
CA GLU A 84 -14.04 -21.44 -15.43
C GLU A 84 -13.07 -20.49 -16.17
N ALA A 85 -13.46 -19.98 -17.34
CA ALA A 85 -12.63 -19.07 -18.12
C ALA A 85 -12.41 -17.70 -17.46
N PRO A 86 -13.43 -16.96 -16.99
CA PRO A 86 -13.20 -15.71 -16.26
C PRO A 86 -12.46 -15.92 -14.94
N ALA A 87 -12.71 -17.01 -14.21
CA ALA A 87 -11.96 -17.35 -13.00
C ALA A 87 -10.46 -17.55 -13.30
N GLN A 88 -10.13 -18.30 -14.36
CA GLN A 88 -8.74 -18.50 -14.78
C GLN A 88 -8.07 -17.18 -15.18
N ARG A 89 -8.75 -16.31 -15.93
CA ARG A 89 -8.21 -14.98 -16.29
C ARG A 89 -7.91 -14.12 -15.06
N ALA A 90 -8.78 -14.15 -14.05
CA ALA A 90 -8.55 -13.41 -12.81
C ALA A 90 -7.34 -13.96 -12.03
N ASP A 91 -7.19 -15.29 -11.97
CA ASP A 91 -6.04 -15.91 -11.32
C ASP A 91 -4.73 -15.63 -12.07
N ASP A 92 -4.75 -15.66 -13.41
CA ASP A 92 -3.59 -15.30 -14.23
C ASP A 92 -3.19 -13.83 -14.02
N ALA A 93 -4.16 -12.91 -14.01
CA ALA A 93 -3.91 -11.49 -13.73
C ALA A 93 -3.34 -11.26 -12.33
N ARG A 94 -3.83 -11.97 -11.31
CA ARG A 94 -3.26 -11.92 -9.94
C ARG A 94 -1.83 -12.41 -9.90
N ASN A 95 -1.52 -13.51 -10.61
CA ASN A 95 -0.16 -14.06 -10.66
C ASN A 95 0.80 -13.14 -11.40
N GLU A 96 0.37 -12.53 -12.49
CA GLU A 96 1.14 -11.54 -13.25
C GLU A 96 1.42 -10.32 -12.37
N PHE A 97 0.40 -9.78 -11.69
CA PHE A 97 0.56 -8.66 -10.77
C PHE A 97 1.54 -8.98 -9.64
N ALA A 98 1.42 -10.13 -8.97
CA ALA A 98 2.34 -10.55 -7.93
C ALA A 98 3.79 -10.72 -8.45
N THR A 99 3.95 -11.16 -9.70
CA THR A 99 5.26 -11.26 -10.36
C THR A 99 5.85 -9.87 -10.61
N SER A 100 5.04 -8.93 -11.09
CA SER A 100 5.44 -7.54 -11.31
C SER A 100 5.84 -6.86 -10.00
N GLN A 101 5.06 -7.03 -8.92
CA GLN A 101 5.42 -6.53 -7.59
C GLN A 101 6.76 -7.09 -7.12
N LYS A 102 7.01 -8.38 -7.33
CA LYS A 102 8.28 -9.01 -6.97
C LYS A 102 9.44 -8.45 -7.79
N ALA A 103 9.23 -8.19 -9.09
CA ALA A 103 10.22 -7.59 -9.96
C ALA A 103 10.55 -6.15 -9.55
N LEU A 104 9.54 -5.33 -9.27
CA LEU A 104 9.71 -3.95 -8.76
C LEU A 104 10.39 -3.92 -7.40
N LYS A 105 10.05 -4.85 -6.50
CA LYS A 105 10.75 -5.01 -5.23
C LYS A 105 12.22 -5.38 -5.42
N ALA A 106 12.56 -6.11 -6.48
CA ALA A 106 13.93 -6.52 -6.77
C ALA A 106 14.73 -5.44 -7.54
N SER A 107 14.08 -4.60 -8.34
CA SER A 107 14.73 -3.58 -9.14
C SER A 107 15.39 -2.52 -8.26
N SER A 108 16.51 -1.98 -8.74
CA SER A 108 17.16 -0.79 -8.19
C SER A 108 17.36 0.15 -9.37
N PRO A 109 16.94 1.42 -9.28
CA PRO A 109 17.13 2.36 -10.38
C PRO A 109 18.62 2.60 -10.60
N ALA A 110 19.03 2.58 -11.86
CA ALA A 110 20.38 2.90 -12.32
C ALA A 110 20.46 4.30 -12.95
N THR A 111 19.31 4.91 -13.24
CA THR A 111 19.19 6.24 -13.83
C THR A 111 18.15 7.08 -13.10
N LEU A 112 18.24 8.41 -13.27
CA LEU A 112 17.25 9.35 -12.76
C LEU A 112 15.84 9.05 -13.29
N GLU A 113 15.73 8.71 -14.57
CA GLU A 113 14.46 8.39 -15.22
C GLU A 113 13.82 7.12 -14.63
N GLU A 114 14.62 6.09 -14.34
CA GLU A 114 14.15 4.88 -13.68
C GLU A 114 13.69 5.15 -12.24
N ALA A 115 14.40 6.00 -11.50
CA ALA A 115 14.03 6.38 -10.14
C ALA A 115 12.71 7.16 -10.12
N LEU A 116 12.52 8.11 -11.03
CA LEU A 116 11.28 8.87 -11.15
C LEU A 116 10.11 7.99 -11.61
N SER A 117 10.32 7.11 -12.59
CA SER A 117 9.29 6.16 -13.03
C SER A 117 8.82 5.26 -11.89
N LEU A 118 9.73 4.84 -11.00
CA LEU A 118 9.37 4.03 -9.83
C LEU A 118 8.52 4.83 -8.83
N LEU A 119 8.80 6.13 -8.66
CA LEU A 119 7.98 7.02 -7.82
C LEU A 119 6.60 7.26 -8.42
N ASP A 120 6.49 7.42 -9.74
CA ASP A 120 5.20 7.59 -10.42
C ASP A 120 4.31 6.36 -10.24
N VAL A 121 4.86 5.14 -10.40
CA VAL A 121 4.13 3.89 -10.16
C VAL A 121 3.64 3.78 -8.72
N ILE A 122 4.47 4.17 -7.74
CA ILE A 122 4.08 4.15 -6.33
C ILE A 122 3.01 5.21 -6.04
N ARG A 123 3.12 6.41 -6.64
CA ARG A 123 2.11 7.47 -6.49
C ARG A 123 0.76 7.00 -7.01
N GLU A 124 0.71 6.45 -8.22
CA GLU A 124 -0.53 5.93 -8.81
C GLU A 124 -1.16 4.85 -7.92
N GLU A 125 -0.36 3.93 -7.37
CA GLU A 125 -0.87 2.91 -6.45
C GLU A 125 -1.47 3.51 -5.17
N VAL A 126 -0.80 4.50 -4.58
CA VAL A 126 -1.29 5.17 -3.36
C VAL A 126 -2.55 5.98 -3.62
N GLU A 127 -2.66 6.63 -4.78
CA GLU A 127 -3.86 7.35 -5.19
C GLU A 127 -5.05 6.40 -5.38
N GLU A 128 -4.81 5.19 -5.92
CA GLU A 128 -5.86 4.18 -6.12
C GLU A 128 -6.24 3.43 -4.83
N SER A 129 -5.26 3.06 -4.00
CA SER A 129 -5.45 2.15 -2.85
C SER A 129 -5.59 2.89 -1.51
N GLY A 130 -5.15 4.15 -1.44
CA GLY A 130 -5.09 4.94 -0.20
C GLY A 130 -4.05 4.44 0.81
N ASN A 131 -3.18 3.51 0.43
CA ASN A 131 -2.15 2.94 1.31
C ASN A 131 -0.88 2.62 0.50
N ILE A 132 0.25 2.42 1.18
CA ILE A 132 1.49 1.93 0.54
C ILE A 132 1.68 0.46 0.94
N GLU A 133 1.61 -0.45 -0.02
CA GLU A 133 1.91 -1.85 0.23
C GLU A 133 3.41 -2.08 0.56
N ALA A 134 3.73 -3.21 1.20
CA ALA A 134 5.10 -3.52 1.62
C ALA A 134 6.13 -3.54 0.47
N TRP A 135 5.70 -3.83 -0.76
CA TRP A 135 6.59 -3.73 -1.93
C TRP A 135 6.85 -2.27 -2.32
N GLY A 136 5.82 -1.41 -2.22
CA GLY A 136 5.91 0.04 -2.49
C GLY A 136 6.88 0.73 -1.54
N VAL A 137 6.85 0.40 -0.24
CA VAL A 137 7.84 0.89 0.74
C VAL A 137 9.27 0.53 0.33
N SER A 138 9.50 -0.71 -0.10
CA SER A 138 10.83 -1.17 -0.51
C SER A 138 11.30 -0.50 -1.80
N ALA A 139 10.40 -0.27 -2.76
CA ALA A 139 10.70 0.40 -4.01
C ALA A 139 11.00 1.90 -3.78
N LEU A 140 10.19 2.56 -2.95
CA LEU A 140 10.36 3.95 -2.54
C LEU A 140 11.72 4.19 -1.88
N ALA A 141 12.11 3.32 -0.94
CA ALA A 141 13.40 3.41 -0.27
C ALA A 141 14.58 3.35 -1.25
N LYS A 142 14.49 2.53 -2.30
CA LYS A 142 15.54 2.42 -3.32
C LYS A 142 15.58 3.62 -4.25
N ALA A 143 14.42 4.10 -4.71
CA ALA A 143 14.33 5.32 -5.52
C ALA A 143 14.92 6.51 -4.76
N ASN A 144 14.50 6.71 -3.51
CA ASN A 144 15.02 7.79 -2.68
C ASN A 144 16.54 7.66 -2.44
N GLY A 145 17.02 6.45 -2.13
CA GLY A 145 18.46 6.21 -1.95
C GLY A 145 19.29 6.56 -3.19
N PHE A 146 18.78 6.27 -4.39
CA PHE A 146 19.43 6.65 -5.64
C PHE A 146 19.44 8.18 -5.84
N LEU A 147 18.30 8.84 -5.64
CA LEU A 147 18.19 10.29 -5.79
C LEU A 147 19.10 11.06 -4.82
N GLN A 148 19.20 10.59 -3.57
CA GLN A 148 20.10 11.16 -2.58
C GLN A 148 21.58 10.97 -2.97
N ALA A 149 21.95 9.82 -3.55
CA ALA A 149 23.30 9.58 -4.04
C ALA A 149 23.67 10.52 -5.20
N GLU A 150 22.78 10.70 -6.17
CA GLU A 150 22.97 11.62 -7.31
C GLU A 150 23.09 13.08 -6.85
N LEU A 151 22.23 13.51 -5.92
CA LEU A 151 22.33 14.85 -5.33
C LEU A 151 23.66 15.07 -4.62
N THR A 152 24.17 14.05 -3.92
CA THR A 152 25.45 14.13 -3.21
C THR A 152 26.64 14.12 -4.18
N ALA A 153 26.57 13.36 -5.28
CA ALA A 153 27.62 13.30 -6.30
C ALA A 153 27.71 14.61 -7.10
N GLY A 154 26.58 15.26 -7.40
CA GLY A 154 26.53 16.54 -8.09
C GLY A 154 27.09 17.73 -7.30
N LEU A 155 27.27 17.60 -5.98
CA LEU A 155 27.82 18.63 -5.09
C LEU A 155 29.36 18.58 -4.97
N ASN A 156 30.04 17.64 -5.63
CA ASN A 156 31.50 17.61 -5.73
C ASN A 156 31.96 18.08 -7.13
N PRO A 157 32.15 19.40 -7.37
CA PRO A 157 32.61 19.87 -8.66
C PRO A 157 34.08 19.48 -8.92
N PRO A 158 34.44 19.02 -10.14
CA PRO A 158 35.84 18.97 -10.54
C PRO A 158 36.40 20.40 -10.58
N ASN A 159 37.60 20.57 -10.01
CA ASN A 159 38.39 21.81 -10.07
C ASN A 159 38.62 22.24 -11.53
N SER A 160 37.73 23.05 -12.10
CA SER A 160 38.03 23.87 -13.27
C SER A 160 37.40 25.25 -13.10
N TYR A 161 38.23 26.17 -12.63
CA TYR A 161 37.97 27.61 -12.65
C TYR A 161 37.83 28.08 -14.09
N GLU A 162 36.60 28.26 -14.58
CA GLU A 162 36.21 29.26 -15.61
C GLU A 162 34.70 29.20 -15.98
N HIS A 163 33.94 28.22 -15.47
CA HIS A 163 32.45 28.19 -15.58
C HIS A 163 31.71 28.80 -14.35
N SER A 164 32.44 29.47 -13.46
CA SER A 164 32.03 29.73 -12.08
C SER A 164 30.98 30.83 -11.85
N GLN A 165 30.46 31.51 -12.88
CA GLN A 165 29.43 32.56 -12.66
C GLN A 165 28.01 32.11 -13.04
N ILE A 166 27.84 31.40 -14.16
CA ILE A 166 26.53 30.83 -14.53
C ILE A 166 26.21 29.61 -13.65
N GLN A 167 27.22 28.81 -13.31
CA GLN A 167 27.04 27.62 -12.48
C GLN A 167 26.80 27.97 -11.01
N CYS A 168 27.29 29.11 -10.52
CA CYS A 168 27.11 29.59 -9.13
C CYS A 168 25.68 30.11 -8.88
N GLN A 169 25.04 30.73 -9.89
CA GLN A 169 23.61 31.05 -9.81
C GLN A 169 22.74 29.78 -9.82
N GLN A 170 23.03 28.83 -10.73
CA GLN A 170 22.30 27.56 -10.78
C GLN A 170 22.50 26.67 -9.54
N THR A 171 23.68 26.72 -8.87
CA THR A 171 23.90 25.99 -7.62
C THR A 171 23.20 26.66 -6.44
N HIS A 172 23.19 27.99 -6.35
CA HIS A 172 22.41 28.67 -5.31
C HIS A 172 20.90 28.48 -5.47
N GLU A 173 20.39 28.43 -6.70
CA GLU A 173 18.98 28.12 -6.99
C GLU A 173 18.64 26.67 -6.63
N ARG A 174 19.48 25.70 -7.03
CA ARG A 174 19.32 24.28 -6.64
C ARG A 174 19.43 24.05 -5.14
N GLU A 175 20.33 24.76 -4.46
CA GLU A 175 20.43 24.74 -3.00
C GLU A 175 19.19 25.35 -2.34
N GLY A 176 18.60 26.39 -2.93
CA GLY A 176 17.34 26.98 -2.48
C GLY A 176 16.17 25.99 -2.54
N PHE A 177 16.02 25.30 -3.67
CA PHE A 177 14.99 24.26 -3.84
C PHE A 177 15.24 23.03 -2.96
N ALA A 178 16.48 22.53 -2.88
CA ALA A 178 16.82 21.41 -2.01
C ALA A 178 16.52 21.75 -0.54
N ARG A 179 16.84 22.97 -0.10
CA ARG A 179 16.56 23.42 1.28
C ARG A 179 15.06 23.58 1.54
N ALA A 180 14.28 24.03 0.54
CA ALA A 180 12.82 24.11 0.62
C ALA A 180 12.17 22.71 0.67
N PHE A 181 12.67 21.74 -0.11
CA PHE A 181 12.23 20.35 -0.05
C PHE A 181 12.58 19.68 1.29
N CYS A 182 13.79 19.91 1.81
CA CYS A 182 14.18 19.42 3.14
C CYS A 182 13.32 20.03 4.27
N SER A 183 12.82 21.27 4.13
CA SER A 183 11.85 21.81 5.09
C SER A 183 10.48 21.14 4.98
N LEU A 184 10.04 20.77 3.77
CA LEU A 184 8.79 20.03 3.53
C LEU A 184 8.84 18.60 4.08
N GLU A 185 10.02 17.96 4.10
CA GLU A 185 10.20 16.59 4.60
C GLU A 185 9.72 16.44 6.06
N SER A 186 10.04 17.41 6.92
CA SER A 186 9.59 17.42 8.31
C SER A 186 8.06 17.52 8.40
N ASP A 187 7.45 18.37 7.59
CA ASP A 187 6.01 18.58 7.59
C ASP A 187 5.24 17.36 7.05
N VAL A 188 5.80 16.65 6.07
CA VAL A 188 5.26 15.39 5.52
C VAL A 188 5.37 14.25 6.55
N CYS A 189 6.48 14.17 7.28
CA CYS A 189 6.64 13.23 8.39
C CYS A 189 5.61 13.48 9.51
N ASP A 190 5.38 14.75 9.85
CA ASP A 190 4.37 15.13 10.84
C ASP A 190 2.95 14.81 10.36
N LEU A 191 2.66 14.98 9.07
CA LEU A 191 1.39 14.56 8.47
C LEU A 191 1.14 13.06 8.54
N THR A 192 2.15 12.25 8.24
CA THR A 192 2.06 10.78 8.39
C THR A 192 1.74 10.40 9.84
N ARG A 193 2.36 11.09 10.80
CA ARG A 193 2.12 10.88 12.23
C ARG A 193 0.72 11.31 12.66
N MET A 194 0.26 12.46 12.18
CA MET A 194 -1.09 12.97 12.43
C MET A 194 -2.16 12.05 11.81
N ALA A 195 -1.92 11.51 10.60
CA ALA A 195 -2.85 10.61 9.93
C ALA A 195 -3.01 9.31 10.72
N ARG A 196 -1.91 8.78 11.24
CA ARG A 196 -1.92 7.60 12.09
C ARG A 196 -2.62 7.84 13.43
N LEU A 197 -2.46 9.02 14.03
CA LEU A 197 -3.19 9.39 15.24
C LEU A 197 -4.69 9.55 14.98
N ALA A 198 -5.07 10.18 13.87
CA ALA A 198 -6.46 10.29 13.45
C ALA A 198 -7.09 8.91 13.19
N GLN A 199 -6.36 8.00 12.53
CA GLN A 199 -6.80 6.62 12.31
C GLN A 199 -7.02 5.86 13.64
N LEU A 200 -6.08 5.97 14.58
CA LEU A 200 -6.21 5.34 15.90
C LEU A 200 -7.43 5.89 16.66
N GLN A 201 -7.66 7.19 16.58
CA GLN A 201 -8.81 7.85 17.22
C GLN A 201 -10.15 7.48 16.56
N VAL A 202 -10.20 7.35 15.24
CA VAL A 202 -11.39 6.83 14.54
C VAL A 202 -11.68 5.39 14.97
N HIS A 203 -10.65 4.54 15.10
CA HIS A 203 -10.85 3.17 15.60
C HIS A 203 -11.35 3.12 17.04
N GLU A 204 -10.90 4.05 17.90
CA GLU A 204 -11.36 4.18 19.28
C GLU A 204 -12.81 4.72 19.34
N ALA A 205 -13.16 5.64 18.45
CA ALA A 205 -14.48 6.26 18.33
C ALA A 205 -15.60 5.33 17.85
N ILE A 206 -15.27 4.35 16.99
CA ILE A 206 -16.23 3.34 16.51
C ILE A 206 -16.80 2.50 17.68
N GLY A 207 -16.11 2.51 18.83
CA GLY A 207 -16.58 1.90 20.07
C GLY A 207 -16.49 0.38 20.07
N GLU A 208 -16.60 -0.23 21.25
CA GLU A 208 -16.75 -1.69 21.35
C GLU A 208 -18.16 -2.11 20.94
N LEU A 209 -18.26 -3.12 20.06
CA LEU A 209 -19.53 -3.76 19.69
C LEU A 209 -20.25 -4.24 20.96
N LYS A 210 -21.39 -3.61 21.26
CA LYS A 210 -22.26 -4.06 22.35
C LYS A 210 -23.38 -4.92 21.78
N TYR A 211 -23.68 -6.00 22.49
CA TYR A 211 -24.76 -6.91 22.14
C TYR A 211 -25.98 -6.58 22.99
N GLU A 212 -27.00 -5.98 22.38
CA GLU A 212 -28.27 -5.65 23.04
C GLU A 212 -29.44 -6.27 22.25
N ASP A 213 -30.32 -6.98 22.94
CA ASP A 213 -31.54 -7.59 22.40
C ASP A 213 -31.35 -8.47 21.14
N GLY A 214 -30.23 -9.19 21.05
CA GLY A 214 -29.93 -10.07 19.93
C GLY A 214 -29.37 -9.35 18.69
N THR A 215 -29.04 -8.07 18.82
CA THR A 215 -28.48 -7.25 17.75
C THR A 215 -27.14 -6.65 18.20
N CYS A 216 -26.12 -6.74 17.35
CA CYS A 216 -24.89 -5.96 17.56
C CYS A 216 -25.20 -4.50 17.26
N VAL A 217 -25.06 -3.63 18.26
CA VAL A 217 -25.21 -2.19 18.10
C VAL A 217 -23.85 -1.55 18.40
N GLU A 218 -23.24 -0.92 17.40
CA GLU A 218 -22.13 0.00 17.63
C GLU A 218 -22.71 1.24 18.32
N ALA A 219 -22.37 1.41 19.60
CA ALA A 219 -22.63 2.63 20.33
C ALA A 219 -21.34 3.47 20.27
N PRO A 220 -21.24 4.43 19.33
CA PRO A 220 -20.05 5.26 19.23
C PRO A 220 -19.90 6.04 20.53
N ASP A 221 -18.68 6.05 21.06
CA ASP A 221 -18.34 6.94 22.17
C ASP A 221 -18.33 8.37 21.63
N THR A 222 -19.26 9.19 22.12
CA THR A 222 -19.48 10.55 21.64
C THR A 222 -18.25 11.44 21.86
N GLU A 223 -17.49 11.26 22.95
CA GLU A 223 -16.26 12.03 23.18
C GLU A 223 -15.15 11.60 22.21
N SER A 224 -14.98 10.29 22.02
CA SER A 224 -13.99 9.74 21.08
C SER A 224 -14.32 10.09 19.62
N THR A 225 -15.60 10.16 19.25
CA THR A 225 -16.07 10.56 17.91
C THR A 225 -15.78 12.03 17.63
N GLU A 226 -15.98 12.91 18.60
CA GLU A 226 -15.63 14.33 18.49
C GLU A 226 -14.11 14.52 18.37
N LEU A 227 -13.31 13.77 19.13
CA LEU A 227 -11.86 13.83 19.06
C LEU A 227 -11.31 13.30 17.72
N ALA A 228 -11.87 12.21 17.20
CA ALA A 228 -11.54 11.67 15.90
C ALA A 228 -11.88 12.66 14.77
N THR A 229 -13.07 13.27 14.83
CA THR A 229 -13.50 14.29 13.87
C THR A 229 -12.58 15.50 13.90
N PHE A 230 -12.19 15.96 15.09
CA PHE A 230 -11.22 17.04 15.26
C PHE A 230 -9.84 16.69 14.68
N ALA A 231 -9.33 15.47 14.93
CA ALA A 231 -8.05 15.00 14.40
C ALA A 231 -8.05 14.92 12.86
N VAL A 232 -9.12 14.40 12.26
CA VAL A 232 -9.29 14.35 10.80
C VAL A 232 -9.38 15.77 10.22
N ALA A 233 -10.08 16.70 10.86
CA ALA A 233 -10.17 18.08 10.42
C ALA A 233 -8.80 18.79 10.47
N LEU A 234 -8.02 18.58 11.53
CA LEU A 234 -6.68 19.13 11.67
C LEU A 234 -5.72 18.57 10.62
N LEU A 235 -5.79 17.26 10.35
CA LEU A 235 -5.04 16.61 9.29
C LEU A 235 -5.36 17.21 7.92
N THR A 236 -6.66 17.36 7.63
CA THR A 236 -7.14 17.92 6.37
C THR A 236 -6.62 19.33 6.12
N GLU A 237 -6.60 20.17 7.16
CA GLU A 237 -6.07 21.53 7.03
C GLU A 237 -4.55 21.53 6.82
N LYS A 238 -3.82 20.64 7.50
CA LYS A 238 -2.37 20.48 7.30
C LYS A 238 -2.00 19.99 5.91
N VAL A 239 -2.76 19.06 5.33
CA VAL A 239 -2.61 18.65 3.92
C VAL A 239 -2.80 19.86 2.99
N ARG A 240 -3.86 20.65 3.20
CA ARG A 240 -4.14 21.86 2.39
C ARG A 240 -3.06 22.94 2.51
N GLU A 241 -2.44 23.09 3.69
CA GLU A 241 -1.29 23.99 3.87
C GLU A 241 -0.09 23.51 3.04
N LEU A 242 0.22 22.22 3.09
CA LEU A 242 1.30 21.65 2.29
C LEU A 242 1.04 21.72 0.78
N GLU A 243 -0.18 21.44 0.33
CA GLU A 243 -0.55 21.60 -1.08
C GLU A 243 -0.33 23.05 -1.54
N ARG A 244 -0.79 24.03 -0.76
CA ARG A 244 -0.58 25.45 -1.06
C ARG A 244 0.89 25.81 -1.15
N GLU A 245 1.70 25.30 -0.23
CA GLU A 245 3.13 25.58 -0.19
C GLU A 245 3.87 24.91 -1.35
N TRP A 246 3.50 23.68 -1.70
CA TRP A 246 4.01 22.98 -2.88
C TRP A 246 3.68 23.76 -4.16
N TYR A 247 2.42 24.18 -4.34
CA TYR A 247 2.03 24.99 -5.49
C TYR A 247 2.77 26.33 -5.54
N ARG A 248 3.02 26.97 -4.39
CA ARG A 248 3.81 28.21 -4.31
C ARG A 248 5.23 27.99 -4.82
N LEU A 249 5.90 26.95 -4.35
CA LEU A 249 7.26 26.59 -4.76
C LEU A 249 7.33 26.20 -6.23
N PHE A 250 6.39 25.36 -6.69
CA PHE A 250 6.31 24.92 -8.08
C PHE A 250 6.09 26.10 -9.04
N ASN A 251 5.12 26.97 -8.75
CA ASN A 251 4.84 28.13 -9.60
C ASN A 251 5.99 29.16 -9.57
N GLY A 252 6.68 29.31 -8.44
CA GLY A 252 7.91 30.11 -8.34
C GLY A 252 9.00 29.60 -9.29
N ALA A 253 9.27 28.28 -9.25
CA ALA A 253 10.23 27.64 -10.14
C ALA A 253 9.89 27.84 -11.62
N VAL A 254 8.61 27.68 -11.97
CA VAL A 254 8.12 27.86 -13.36
C VAL A 254 8.24 29.31 -13.82
N ALA A 255 7.95 30.28 -12.96
CA ALA A 255 8.06 31.70 -13.29
C ALA A 255 9.52 32.13 -13.50
N GLU A 256 10.43 31.64 -12.66
CA GLU A 256 11.87 31.92 -12.78
C GLU A 256 12.48 31.28 -14.04
N GLY A 257 12.08 30.06 -14.39
CA GLY A 257 12.50 29.39 -15.63
C GLY A 257 12.00 30.07 -16.92
N ARG A 258 10.97 30.91 -16.83
CA ARG A 258 10.46 31.72 -17.96
C ARG A 258 11.20 33.05 -18.12
N ASN A 259 11.79 33.59 -17.05
CA ASN A 259 12.54 34.85 -17.09
C ASN A 259 14.01 34.68 -17.48
N THR A 260 14.51 33.45 -17.50
CA THR A 260 15.89 33.09 -17.85
C THR A 260 16.07 32.63 -19.31
N ASN A 261 14.98 32.61 -20.10
CA ASN A 261 14.97 32.43 -21.56
C ASN A 261 14.65 33.73 -22.28
#